data_AF-A0A955ZNV1-F1
#
_entry.id   AF-A0A955ZNV1-F1
#
_cell.length_a   1.000
_cell.length_b   1.000
_cell.length_c   1.000
_cell.angle_alpha   90.00
_cell.angle_beta   90.00
_cell.angle_gamma   90.00
#
_symmetry.space_group_name_H-M   'P 1'
#
loop_
_entity.id
_entity.type
_entity.pdbx_description
1 polymer ?
#
loop_
_entity_poly.entity_id
_entity_poly.type
_entity_poly.pdbx_seq_one_letter_code
_entity_poly.pdbx_strand_id
1 'polypeptide(L)'
;MKALHETEHKWDTQEDLGVSAGHPLLKAQNLVGVIDVYAKHFLTDATLNSLTMVGDRITTVIERHHVYQAHQKLSRRNERLLASAQEGISALDLEGLTTFGNTARARMLRYEAQALIGVPTHGTIHHTKDGSVYPRETCLKGTISTNDKPH
;
A
#
# COMPACT_ATOMS: atom_id res chain seq x y z
N MET A 1 -11.38 35.89 -4.75
CA MET A 1 -11.98 36.46 -5.97
C MET A 1 -12.90 35.37 -6.55
N LYS A 2 -14.21 35.43 -6.26
CA LYS A 2 -15.19 34.42 -6.69
C LYS A 2 -15.45 34.62 -8.19
N ALA A 3 -15.09 33.65 -9.02
CA ALA A 3 -15.63 33.57 -10.37
C ALA A 3 -16.96 32.79 -10.28
N LEU A 4 -18.07 33.52 -10.21
CA LEU A 4 -19.38 33.00 -10.57
C LEU A 4 -19.36 32.90 -12.10
N HIS A 5 -19.07 31.71 -12.62
CA HIS A 5 -19.18 31.45 -14.06
C HIS A 5 -20.51 30.73 -14.27
N GLU A 6 -21.52 31.45 -14.75
CA GLU A 6 -22.73 30.86 -15.33
C GLU A 6 -22.34 30.21 -16.66
N THR A 7 -21.96 28.93 -16.62
CA THR A 7 -21.82 28.11 -17.83
C THR A 7 -23.12 27.35 -18.05
N GLU A 8 -23.96 27.85 -18.96
CA GLU A 8 -25.10 27.11 -19.51
C GLU A 8 -24.59 25.84 -20.22
N HIS A 9 -24.68 24.70 -19.55
CA HIS A 9 -24.39 23.41 -20.15
C HIS A 9 -25.70 22.69 -20.55
N LYS A 10 -25.72 22.15 -21.76
CA LYS A 10 -26.88 21.58 -22.45
C LYS A 10 -27.62 20.43 -21.70
N TRP A 11 -27.05 19.87 -20.64
CA TRP A 11 -27.66 18.82 -19.82
C TRP A 11 -28.66 19.36 -18.76
N ASP A 12 -28.77 20.67 -18.60
CA ASP A 12 -29.62 21.35 -17.58
C ASP A 12 -31.10 21.48 -17.98
N THR A 13 -31.50 20.94 -19.14
CA THR A 13 -32.86 21.12 -19.68
C THR A 13 -33.84 20.01 -19.31
N GLN A 14 -33.39 18.94 -18.64
CA GLN A 14 -34.21 17.76 -18.37
C GLN A 14 -34.49 17.53 -16.87
N GLU A 15 -33.75 18.19 -15.98
CA GLU A 15 -34.03 18.21 -14.54
C GLU A 15 -34.19 19.65 -14.09
N ASP A 16 -35.24 19.93 -13.33
CA ASP A 16 -35.63 21.22 -12.75
C ASP A 16 -34.59 21.72 -11.72
N LEU A 17 -33.32 21.86 -12.13
CA LEU A 17 -32.18 22.34 -11.36
C LEU A 17 -32.00 23.82 -11.66
N GLY A 18 -32.08 24.66 -10.62
CA GLY A 18 -32.14 26.12 -10.77
C GLY A 18 -30.78 26.81 -10.71
N VAL A 19 -29.78 26.19 -10.08
CA VAL A 19 -28.40 26.69 -9.95
C VAL A 19 -27.42 25.55 -9.71
N SER A 20 -26.18 25.72 -10.16
CA SER A 20 -25.05 24.86 -9.81
C SER A 20 -23.87 25.66 -9.26
N ALA A 21 -23.06 25.05 -8.40
CA ALA A 21 -21.83 25.64 -7.89
C ALA A 21 -20.73 24.58 -7.76
N GLY A 22 -19.65 24.76 -8.51
CA GLY A 22 -18.44 23.96 -8.40
C GLY A 22 -17.51 24.48 -7.31
N HIS A 23 -16.99 23.58 -6.49
CA HIS A 23 -16.01 23.85 -5.45
C HIS A 23 -14.73 23.04 -5.68
N PRO A 24 -13.56 23.68 -5.86
CA PRO A 24 -12.31 22.95 -6.08
C PRO A 24 -11.85 22.27 -4.79
N LEU A 25 -11.43 21.02 -4.91
CA LEU A 25 -10.75 20.28 -3.86
C LEU A 25 -9.25 20.52 -4.00
N LEU A 26 -8.65 21.18 -3.01
CA LEU A 26 -7.27 21.65 -3.10
C LEU A 26 -6.40 21.00 -2.02
N LYS A 27 -5.23 20.51 -2.44
CA LYS A 27 -4.14 20.07 -1.56
C LYS A 27 -2.94 20.97 -1.74
N ALA A 28 -2.57 21.74 -0.72
CA ALA A 28 -1.39 22.62 -0.78
C ALA A 28 -1.35 23.42 -2.11
N GLN A 29 -2.50 23.98 -2.49
CA GLN A 29 -2.73 24.74 -3.74
C GLN A 29 -2.76 23.92 -5.05
N ASN A 30 -2.69 22.59 -4.99
CA ASN A 30 -2.89 21.70 -6.13
C ASN A 30 -4.34 21.21 -6.21
N LEU A 31 -4.94 21.26 -7.41
CA LEU A 31 -6.27 20.72 -7.66
C LEU A 31 -6.23 19.18 -7.62
N VAL A 32 -7.00 18.57 -6.72
CA VAL A 32 -7.17 17.11 -6.63
C VAL A 32 -8.53 16.64 -7.15
N GLY A 33 -9.49 17.57 -7.32
CA GLY A 33 -10.81 17.30 -7.85
C GLY A 33 -11.73 18.52 -7.77
N VAL A 34 -12.97 18.36 -8.20
CA VAL A 34 -14.04 19.37 -8.09
C VAL A 34 -15.28 18.67 -7.56
N ILE A 35 -16.01 19.34 -6.68
CA ILE A 35 -17.36 18.93 -6.29
C ILE A 35 -18.34 19.92 -6.89
N ASP A 36 -19.30 19.41 -7.64
CA ASP A 36 -20.42 20.22 -8.12
C ASP A 36 -21.65 20.00 -7.22
N VAL A 37 -22.27 21.10 -6.82
CA VAL A 37 -23.48 21.13 -6.02
C VAL A 37 -24.61 21.71 -6.86
N TYR A 38 -25.72 20.99 -6.93
CA TYR A 38 -26.92 21.39 -7.66
C TYR A 38 -28.05 21.71 -6.68
N ALA A 39 -28.79 22.78 -6.94
CA ALA A 39 -29.93 23.16 -6.13
C ALA A 39 -31.04 23.79 -6.97
N LYS A 40 -32.29 23.62 -6.51
CA LYS A 40 -33.47 24.27 -7.09
C LYS A 40 -33.68 25.73 -6.64
N HIS A 41 -32.88 26.20 -5.68
CA HIS A 41 -32.98 27.52 -5.08
C HIS A 41 -31.59 28.15 -4.99
N PHE A 42 -31.53 29.49 -4.96
CA PHE A 42 -30.27 30.23 -4.85
C PHE A 42 -29.45 29.79 -3.63
N LEU A 43 -28.18 29.48 -3.87
CA LEU A 43 -27.22 29.15 -2.82
C LEU A 43 -26.75 30.44 -2.15
N THR A 44 -26.87 30.51 -0.82
CA THR A 44 -26.37 31.66 -0.05
C THR A 44 -24.85 31.60 0.08
N ASP A 45 -24.22 32.75 0.35
CA ASP A 45 -22.79 32.80 0.67
C ASP A 45 -22.42 31.92 1.88
N ALA A 46 -23.31 31.81 2.88
CA ALA A 46 -23.10 30.95 4.03
C ALA A 46 -23.06 29.46 3.64
N THR A 47 -23.95 29.04 2.73
CA THR A 47 -23.97 27.68 2.18
C THR A 47 -22.70 27.41 1.38
N LEU A 48 -22.31 28.34 0.50
CA LEU A 48 -21.08 28.22 -0.31
C LEU A 48 -19.82 28.17 0.56
N ASN A 49 -19.75 28.95 1.64
CA ASN A 49 -18.61 28.92 2.56
C ASN A 49 -18.54 27.61 3.36
N SER A 50 -19.69 26.98 3.64
CA SER A 50 -19.73 25.67 4.29
C SER A 50 -19.19 24.57 3.37
N LEU A 51 -19.29 24.72 2.04
CA LEU A 51 -18.72 23.78 1.08
C LEU A 51 -17.20 23.71 1.17
N THR A 52 -16.51 24.78 1.56
CA THR A 52 -15.06 24.75 1.81
C THR A 52 -14.71 23.75 2.90
N MET A 53 -15.43 23.79 4.04
CA MET A 53 -15.17 22.87 5.15
C MET A 53 -15.45 21.41 4.77
N VAL A 54 -16.51 21.16 4.00
CA VAL A 54 -16.81 19.82 3.49
C VAL A 54 -15.76 19.38 2.46
N GLY A 55 -15.35 20.28 1.57
CA GLY A 55 -14.32 20.08 0.57
C GLY A 55 -12.98 19.69 1.19
N ASP A 56 -12.54 20.35 2.26
CA ASP A 56 -11.29 20.02 2.96
C ASP A 56 -11.31 18.59 3.51
N ARG A 57 -12.45 18.17 4.08
CA ARG A 57 -12.62 16.79 4.59
C ARG A 57 -12.59 15.77 3.46
N ILE A 58 -13.26 16.06 2.34
CA ILE A 58 -13.27 15.17 1.17
C ILE A 58 -11.88 15.07 0.56
N THR A 59 -11.17 16.19 0.41
CA THR A 59 -9.77 16.24 -0.03
C THR A 59 -8.90 15.31 0.82
N THR A 60 -9.01 15.43 2.15
CA THR A 60 -8.26 14.58 3.09
C THR A 60 -8.55 13.08 2.88
N VAL A 61 -9.80 12.72 2.65
CA VAL A 61 -10.21 11.33 2.42
C VAL A 61 -9.69 10.80 1.09
N ILE A 62 -9.79 11.58 0.00
CA ILE A 62 -9.27 11.22 -1.33
C ILE A 62 -7.76 10.96 -1.24
N GLU A 63 -7.03 11.84 -0.57
CA GLU A 63 -5.59 11.68 -0.39
C GLU A 63 -5.23 10.40 0.37
N ARG A 64 -5.89 10.16 1.51
CA ARG A 64 -5.68 8.95 2.30
C ARG A 64 -5.96 7.71 1.47
N HIS A 65 -7.01 7.74 0.65
CA HIS A 65 -7.35 6.64 -0.25
C HIS A 65 -6.25 6.41 -1.28
N HIS A 66 -5.73 7.46 -1.93
CA HIS A 66 -4.64 7.34 -2.90
C HIS A 66 -3.36 6.77 -2.29
N VAL A 67 -2.98 7.21 -1.08
CA VAL A 67 -1.82 6.66 -0.36
C VAL A 67 -2.02 5.18 -0.05
N TYR A 68 -3.21 4.81 0.43
CA TYR A 68 -3.54 3.42 0.74
C TYR A 68 -3.48 2.53 -0.50
N GLN A 69 -4.05 2.98 -1.62
CA GLN A 69 -4.01 2.26 -2.91
C GLN A 69 -2.58 2.09 -3.42
N ALA A 70 -1.76 3.14 -3.35
CA ALA A 70 -0.36 3.07 -3.76
C ALA A 70 0.43 2.07 -2.90
N HIS A 71 0.23 2.09 -1.58
CA HIS A 71 0.83 1.13 -0.66
C HIS A 71 0.39 -0.31 -0.98
N GLN A 72 -0.91 -0.54 -1.18
CA GLN A 72 -1.43 -1.86 -1.50
C GLN A 72 -0.90 -2.38 -2.84
N LYS A 73 -0.78 -1.51 -3.85
CA LYS A 73 -0.20 -1.87 -5.15
C LYS A 73 1.27 -2.26 -5.03
N LEU A 74 2.05 -1.52 -4.22
CA LEU A 74 3.46 -1.84 -3.97
C LEU A 74 3.61 -3.15 -3.19
N SER A 75 2.83 -3.35 -2.13
CA SER A 75 2.83 -4.58 -1.34
C SER A 75 2.50 -5.81 -2.20
N ARG A 76 1.44 -5.76 -3.02
CA ARG A 76 1.10 -6.84 -3.95
C ARG A 76 2.18 -7.09 -5.00
N ARG A 77 2.87 -6.04 -5.47
CA ARG A 77 4.00 -6.18 -6.39
C ARG A 77 5.16 -6.91 -5.71
N ASN A 78 5.51 -6.52 -4.49
CA ASN A 78 6.58 -7.16 -3.72
C ASN A 78 6.28 -8.63 -3.42
N GLU A 79 5.04 -8.95 -3.01
CA GLU A 79 4.60 -10.34 -2.80
C GLU A 79 4.78 -11.19 -4.06
N ARG A 80 4.38 -10.67 -5.23
CA ARG A 80 4.54 -11.38 -6.51
C ARG A 80 6.01 -11.58 -6.87
N LEU A 81 6.85 -10.57 -6.69
CA LEU A 81 8.29 -10.67 -6.94
C LEU A 81 8.91 -11.76 -6.06
N LEU A 82 8.65 -11.71 -4.75
CA LEU A 82 9.16 -12.70 -3.79
C LEU A 82 8.63 -14.11 -4.06
N ALA A 83 7.36 -14.25 -4.43
CA ALA A 83 6.76 -15.54 -4.78
C ALA A 83 7.32 -16.13 -6.09
N SER A 84 7.72 -15.27 -7.03
CA SER A 84 8.32 -15.69 -8.31
C SER A 84 9.81 -15.99 -8.24
N ALA A 85 10.50 -15.51 -7.19
CA ALA A 85 11.93 -15.74 -7.03
C ALA A 85 12.23 -17.24 -6.89
N GLN A 86 13.26 -17.70 -7.59
CA GLN A 86 13.73 -19.08 -7.50
C GLN A 86 14.62 -19.31 -6.27
N GLU A 87 15.20 -18.23 -5.75
CA GLU A 87 16.02 -18.25 -4.54
C GLU A 87 15.13 -18.20 -3.28
N GLY A 88 15.51 -18.99 -2.27
CA GLY A 88 14.85 -19.00 -0.98
C GLY A 88 15.19 -17.76 -0.16
N ILE A 89 14.25 -16.84 -0.05
CA ILE A 89 14.41 -15.57 0.68
C ILE A 89 13.74 -15.69 2.04
N SER A 90 14.42 -15.24 3.10
CA SER A 90 13.86 -15.12 4.44
C SER A 90 14.20 -13.77 5.06
N ALA A 91 13.24 -13.20 5.78
CA ALA A 91 13.51 -12.08 6.68
C ALA A 91 13.59 -12.61 8.11
N LEU A 92 14.49 -12.02 8.90
CA LEU A 92 14.73 -12.38 10.30
C LEU A 92 14.50 -11.16 11.19
N ASP A 93 14.09 -11.38 12.44
CA ASP A 93 14.19 -10.36 13.48
C ASP A 93 15.62 -10.27 14.06
N LEU A 94 15.80 -9.42 15.08
CA LEU A 94 17.08 -9.21 15.75
C LEU A 94 17.59 -10.44 16.51
N GLU A 95 16.71 -11.39 16.85
CA GLU A 95 17.04 -12.64 17.55
C GLU A 95 17.35 -13.78 16.56
N GLY A 96 17.16 -13.54 15.25
CA GLY A 96 17.38 -14.49 14.18
C GLY A 96 16.19 -15.43 13.97
N LEU A 97 15.01 -15.09 14.49
CA LEU A 97 13.77 -15.81 14.23
C LEU A 97 13.20 -15.35 12.89
N THR A 98 12.69 -16.30 12.12
CA THR A 98 12.13 -16.01 10.80
C THR A 98 10.84 -15.20 10.95
N THR A 99 10.79 -14.01 10.34
CA THR A 99 9.59 -13.17 10.27
C THR A 99 8.88 -13.27 8.93
N PHE A 100 9.57 -13.79 7.91
CA PHE A 100 9.02 -14.05 6.58
C PHE A 100 9.86 -15.10 5.85
N GLY A 101 9.21 -15.93 5.02
CA GLY A 101 9.87 -16.81 4.05
C GLY A 101 9.07 -16.86 2.74
N ASN A 102 9.74 -16.71 1.60
CA ASN A 102 9.07 -16.79 0.30
C ASN A 102 8.74 -18.25 -0.10
N THR A 103 8.01 -18.42 -1.20
CA THR A 103 7.58 -19.75 -1.68
C THR A 103 8.75 -20.69 -1.99
N ALA A 104 9.84 -20.18 -2.58
CA ALA A 104 11.02 -20.99 -2.84
C ALA A 104 11.67 -21.49 -1.54
N ARG A 105 11.77 -20.63 -0.52
CA ARG A 105 12.29 -21.00 0.80
C ARG A 105 11.50 -22.12 1.45
N ALA A 106 10.17 -21.98 1.48
CA ALA A 106 9.26 -22.98 2.01
C ALA A 106 9.45 -24.34 1.30
N ARG A 107 9.50 -24.33 -0.04
CA ARG A 107 9.74 -25.53 -0.86
C ARG A 107 11.10 -26.17 -0.61
N MET A 108 12.17 -25.37 -0.56
CA MET A 108 13.54 -25.86 -0.34
C MET A 108 13.67 -26.58 1.00
N LEU A 109 13.07 -26.01 2.05
CA LEU A 109 13.10 -26.59 3.39
C LEU A 109 12.06 -27.70 3.58
N ARG A 110 11.08 -27.83 2.67
CA ARG A 110 9.91 -28.72 2.78
C ARG A 110 9.05 -28.40 4.01
N TYR A 111 8.90 -27.11 4.30
CA TYR A 111 8.00 -26.59 5.33
C TYR A 111 6.88 -25.78 4.69
N GLU A 112 5.74 -25.72 5.37
CA GLU A 112 4.76 -24.68 5.10
C GLU A 112 5.32 -23.31 5.49
N ALA A 113 5.06 -22.28 4.70
CA ALA A 113 5.62 -20.95 4.93
C ALA A 113 5.25 -20.41 6.34
N GLN A 114 4.04 -20.70 6.80
CA GLN A 114 3.57 -20.30 8.13
C GLN A 114 4.30 -21.02 9.27
N ALA A 115 4.74 -22.26 9.04
CA ALA A 115 5.47 -23.05 10.02
C ALA A 115 6.93 -22.58 10.19
N LEU A 116 7.44 -21.75 9.27
CA LEU A 116 8.76 -21.14 9.41
C LEU A 116 8.74 -19.93 10.34
N ILE A 117 7.58 -19.26 10.51
CA ILE A 117 7.48 -18.02 11.27
C ILE A 117 7.78 -18.26 12.76
N GLY A 118 8.65 -17.44 13.34
CA GLY A 118 9.11 -17.56 14.73
C GLY A 118 10.14 -18.68 14.94
N VAL A 119 10.52 -19.42 13.90
CA VAL A 119 11.51 -20.50 14.01
C VAL A 119 12.92 -19.93 13.80
N PRO A 120 13.89 -20.28 14.67
CA PRO A 120 15.29 -19.93 14.46
C PRO A 120 15.80 -20.46 13.12
N THR A 121 16.29 -19.55 12.26
CA THR A 121 16.73 -19.94 10.91
C THR A 121 17.85 -20.99 10.93
N HIS A 122 18.75 -20.93 11.91
CA HIS A 122 19.82 -21.91 12.11
C HIS A 122 19.32 -23.36 12.16
N GLY A 123 18.27 -23.62 12.93
CA GLY A 123 17.70 -24.97 13.10
C GLY A 123 17.01 -25.50 11.84
N THR A 124 16.63 -24.62 10.92
CA THR A 124 15.97 -25.00 9.66
C THR A 124 16.94 -25.29 8.51
N ILE A 125 18.11 -24.63 8.47
CA ILE A 125 19.10 -24.80 7.39
C ILE A 125 20.20 -25.79 7.78
N HIS A 126 20.71 -25.69 9.01
CA HIS A 126 21.97 -26.31 9.43
C HIS A 126 21.80 -27.37 10.51
N HIS A 127 20.62 -28.02 10.57
CA HIS A 127 20.29 -29.00 11.62
C HIS A 127 21.33 -30.12 11.75
N THR A 128 22.01 -30.51 10.67
CA THR A 128 23.13 -31.45 10.72
C THR A 128 23.99 -31.28 9.46
N LYS A 129 25.31 -31.07 9.62
CA LYS A 129 26.26 -31.18 8.49
C LYS A 129 27.15 -32.40 8.75
N ASP A 130 27.07 -33.39 7.87
CA ASP A 130 27.91 -34.59 7.87
C ASP A 130 27.92 -35.36 9.21
N GLY A 131 26.79 -35.38 9.91
CA GLY A 131 26.63 -36.10 11.19
C GLY A 131 27.04 -35.31 12.45
N SER A 132 27.56 -34.08 12.29
CA SER A 132 27.89 -33.19 13.41
C SER A 132 26.87 -32.05 13.56
N VAL A 133 26.59 -31.68 14.81
CA VAL A 133 25.75 -30.50 15.14
C VAL A 133 26.52 -29.25 14.72
N TYR A 134 25.94 -28.44 13.82
CA TYR A 134 26.54 -27.17 13.42
C TYR A 134 26.34 -26.13 14.53
N PRO A 135 27.41 -25.62 15.17
CA PRO A 135 27.28 -24.71 16.30
C PRO A 135 26.65 -23.37 15.88
N ARG A 136 25.71 -22.86 16.69
CA ARG A 136 25.03 -21.59 16.42
C ARG A 136 26.01 -20.42 16.35
N GLU A 137 27.13 -20.50 17.08
CA GLU A 137 28.17 -19.46 17.11
C GLU A 137 28.94 -19.36 15.78
N THR A 138 28.92 -20.41 14.96
CA THR A 138 29.60 -20.47 13.66
C THR A 138 28.69 -20.18 12.47
N CYS A 139 27.37 -20.05 12.69
CA CYS A 139 26.45 -19.56 11.68
C CYS A 139 26.76 -18.09 11.40
N LEU A 140 27.37 -17.79 10.25
CA LEU A 140 27.61 -16.41 9.83
C LEU A 140 26.29 -15.63 9.90
N LYS A 141 26.25 -14.62 10.75
CA LYS A 141 25.14 -13.66 10.83
C LYS A 141 25.15 -12.84 9.54
N GLY A 142 24.32 -13.25 8.58
CA GLY A 142 23.97 -12.45 7.41
C GLY A 142 24.87 -12.69 6.19
N THR A 143 24.73 -13.84 5.54
CA THR A 143 25.20 -13.98 4.16
C THR A 143 24.06 -14.45 3.28
N ILE A 144 23.83 -13.74 2.18
CA ILE A 144 23.03 -14.20 1.06
C ILE A 144 23.69 -15.48 0.58
N SER A 145 23.11 -16.64 0.93
CA SER A 145 23.57 -17.93 0.43
C SER A 145 23.09 -18.04 -1.02
N THR A 146 23.81 -17.42 -1.95
CA THR A 146 23.73 -17.84 -3.35
C THR A 146 24.18 -19.29 -3.41
N ASN A 147 23.47 -20.09 -4.19
CA ASN A 147 23.58 -21.53 -4.21
C ASN A 147 24.86 -22.00 -4.92
N ASP A 148 26.04 -21.63 -4.40
CA ASP A 148 27.32 -22.19 -4.84
C ASP A 148 27.71 -23.32 -3.89
N LYS A 149 27.51 -24.54 -4.36
CA LYS A 149 28.19 -25.71 -3.81
C LYS A 149 29.66 -25.60 -4.20
N PRO A 150 30.63 -25.60 -3.27
CA PRO A 150 32.00 -25.91 -3.64
C PRO A 150 32.07 -27.41 -3.98
N HIS A 151 32.61 -27.69 -5.16
CA HIS A 151 33.02 -29.03 -5.57
C HIS A 151 34.09 -29.60 -4.63
#